data_AF-A0A9E0WB30-F1
#
_entry.id   AF-A0A9E0WB30-F1
#
_cell.length_a   1.000
_cell.length_b   1.000
_cell.length_c   1.000
_cell.angle_alpha   90.00
_cell.angle_beta   90.00
_cell.angle_gamma   90.00
#
_symmetry.space_group_name_H-M   'P 1'
#
loop_
_entity.id
_entity.type
_entity.pdbx_description
1 polymer ?
#
loop_
_entity_poly.entity_id
_entity_poly.type
_entity_poly.pdbx_seq_one_letter_code
_entity_poly.pdbx_strand_id
1 'polypeptide(L)' 'MARDMKLGWDVEALNKAYRQGYLAASVGMDKTRCPYRGDAVIAAWEAGWDDADEVILEERATGNGNDLLSWIA' A
#
# COMPACT_ATOMS: atom_id res chain seq x y z
N MET A 1 10.28 8.18 24.05
CA MET A 1 9.89 8.71 22.72
C MET A 1 8.70 9.63 22.94
N ALA A 2 8.78 10.87 22.46
CA ALA A 2 7.80 11.91 22.77
C ALA A 2 6.48 11.61 22.04
N ARG A 3 5.44 11.31 22.81
CA ARG A 3 4.06 11.32 22.29
C ARG A 3 3.68 12.77 22.10
N ASP A 4 3.80 13.28 20.87
CA ASP A 4 3.33 14.62 20.54
C ASP A 4 1.80 14.62 20.53
N MET A 5 1.23 14.86 21.72
CA MET A 5 -0.19 14.83 22.04
C MET A 5 -0.93 16.10 21.60
N LYS A 6 -0.65 16.63 20.40
CA LYS A 6 -1.39 17.82 19.90
C LYS A 6 -2.33 17.58 18.74
N LEU A 7 -2.26 16.44 18.05
CA LEU A 7 -3.22 16.07 16.99
C LEU A 7 -3.83 14.67 17.13
N GLY A 8 -3.44 13.90 18.16
CA GLY A 8 -4.03 12.59 18.46
C GLY A 8 -3.67 11.48 17.47
N TRP A 9 -2.76 11.73 16.52
CA TRP A 9 -2.33 10.75 15.53
C TRP A 9 -0.99 10.16 15.96
N ASP A 10 -1.05 8.95 16.49
CA ASP A 10 0.14 8.20 16.86
C ASP A 10 0.89 7.75 15.60
N VAL A 11 2.09 8.29 15.38
CA VAL A 11 2.90 8.02 14.19
C VAL A 11 3.21 6.53 14.04
N GLU A 12 3.35 5.80 15.15
CA GLU A 12 3.57 4.36 15.09
C GLU A 12 2.31 3.63 14.59
N ALA A 13 1.12 4.04 15.03
CA ALA A 13 -0.15 3.52 14.54
C ALA A 13 -0.36 3.81 13.05
N LEU A 14 -0.05 5.03 12.58
CA LEU A 14 -0.13 5.39 11.16
C LEU A 14 0.85 4.56 10.31
N ASN A 15 2.12 4.46 10.72
CA ASN A 15 3.10 3.63 10.01
C ASN A 15 2.73 2.15 10.00
N LYS A 16 2.10 1.66 11.08
CA LYS A 16 1.58 0.29 11.12
C LYS A 16 0.45 0.12 10.11
N ALA A 17 -0.51 1.06 10.07
CA ALA A 17 -1.63 1.03 9.15
C ALA A 17 -1.14 1.04 7.69
N TYR A 18 -0.22 1.95 7.35
CA TYR A 18 0.40 1.99 6.02
C TYR A 18 1.01 0.65 5.61
N ARG A 19 1.88 0.07 6.44
CA ARG A 19 2.50 -1.24 6.12
C ARG A 19 1.49 -2.36 5.98
N GLN A 20 0.41 -2.34 6.77
CA GLN A 20 -0.66 -3.32 6.64
C GLN A 20 -1.46 -3.15 5.35
N GLY A 21 -1.66 -1.91 4.89
CA GLY A 21 -2.30 -1.62 3.60
C GLY A 21 -1.49 -2.14 2.42
N TYR A 22 -0.19 -1.85 2.44
CA TYR A 22 0.75 -2.34 1.42
C TYR A 22 0.74 -3.87 1.31
N LEU A 23 0.81 -4.56 2.46
CA LEU A 23 0.73 -6.02 2.50
C LEU A 23 -0.64 -6.54 2.04
N ALA A 24 -1.73 -5.84 2.38
CA ALA A 24 -3.07 -6.23 1.95
C ALA A 24 -3.21 -6.21 0.42
N ALA A 25 -2.75 -5.15 -0.25
CA ALA A 25 -2.70 -5.08 -1.71
C ALA A 25 -1.84 -6.21 -2.30
N SER A 26 -0.65 -6.44 -1.72
CA SER A 26 0.27 -7.48 -2.17
C SER A 26 -0.31 -8.91 -2.13
N VAL A 27 -1.28 -9.16 -1.23
CA VAL A 27 -1.99 -10.46 -1.15
C VAL A 27 -3.34 -10.46 -1.87
N GLY A 28 -3.68 -9.40 -2.61
CA GLY A 28 -4.92 -9.27 -3.37
C GLY A 28 -6.16 -9.02 -2.51
N MET A 29 -5.98 -8.46 -1.30
CA MET A 29 -7.11 -8.05 -0.46
C MET A 29 -7.68 -6.73 -0.99
N ASP A 30 -9.00 -6.69 -1.18
CA ASP A 30 -9.71 -5.50 -1.65
C ASP A 30 -9.59 -4.31 -0.67
N LYS A 31 -9.46 -3.10 -1.22
CA LYS A 31 -9.29 -1.85 -0.47
C LYS A 31 -10.46 -1.56 0.49
N THR A 32 -11.69 -1.95 0.15
CA THR A 32 -12.88 -1.73 1.01
C THR A 32 -12.86 -2.55 2.30
N ARG A 33 -11.95 -3.53 2.42
CA ARG A 33 -11.82 -4.40 3.59
C ARG A 33 -10.90 -3.82 4.67
N CYS A 34 -10.57 -2.53 4.61
CA CYS A 34 -9.78 -1.83 5.63
C CYS A 34 -10.31 -2.12 7.05
N PRO A 35 -9.50 -2.70 7.95
CA PRO A 35 -9.96 -3.11 9.29
C PRO A 35 -10.05 -1.93 10.28
N TYR A 36 -9.51 -0.77 9.91
CA TYR A 36 -9.38 0.36 10.81
C TYR A 36 -10.67 1.19 10.92
N ARG A 37 -10.73 1.99 11.98
CA ARG A 37 -11.76 3.00 12.22
C ARG A 37 -11.03 4.29 12.57
N GLY A 38 -11.38 5.39 11.90
CA GLY A 38 -10.74 6.69 12.07
C GLY A 38 -10.01 7.15 10.81
N ASP A 39 -10.38 8.34 10.33
CA ASP A 39 -10.04 8.81 8.98
C ASP A 39 -8.54 8.88 8.74
N ALA A 40 -7.74 9.33 9.70
CA ALA A 40 -6.29 9.42 9.55
C ALA A 40 -5.61 8.04 9.44
N VAL A 41 -6.08 7.05 10.20
CA VAL A 41 -5.53 5.69 10.18
C VAL A 41 -5.98 4.94 8.92
N ILE A 42 -7.22 5.17 8.49
CA ILE A 42 -7.75 4.66 7.22
C ILE A 42 -6.94 5.25 6.06
N ALA A 43 -6.75 6.57 6.01
CA ALA A 43 -5.98 7.22 4.96
C ALA A 43 -4.54 6.69 4.87
N ALA A 44 -3.88 6.46 6.02
CA ALA A 44 -2.55 5.86 6.02
C ALA A 44 -2.55 4.43 5.47
N TRP A 45 -3.54 3.61 5.84
CA TRP A 45 -3.69 2.25 5.30
C TRP A 45 -3.98 2.27 3.79
N GLU A 46 -4.88 3.14 3.34
CA GLU A 46 -5.24 3.28 1.94
C GLU A 46 -4.07 3.73 1.08
N ALA A 47 -3.26 4.68 1.57
CA ALA A 47 -2.04 5.12 0.90
C ALA A 47 -1.07 3.95 0.69
N GLY A 48 -0.85 3.12 1.72
CA GLY A 48 0.02 1.96 1.56
C GLY A 48 -0.53 0.92 0.58
N TRP A 49 -1.85 0.75 0.55
CA TRP A 49 -2.51 -0.13 -0.42
C TRP A 49 -2.34 0.37 -1.86
N ASP A 50 -2.60 1.66 -2.09
CA ASP A 50 -2.46 2.30 -3.41
C ASP A 50 -1.02 2.20 -3.93
N ASP A 51 -0.03 2.51 -3.08
CA ASP A 51 1.39 2.42 -3.45
C ASP A 51 1.78 0.99 -3.88
N ALA A 52 1.25 -0.04 -3.21
CA ALA A 52 1.49 -1.42 -3.59
C ALA A 52 0.76 -1.83 -4.87
N ASP A 53 -0.48 -1.37 -5.09
CA ASP A 53 -1.24 -1.65 -6.31
C ASP A 53 -0.56 -1.03 -7.54
N GLU A 54 -0.04 0.19 -7.41
CA GLU A 54 0.76 0.84 -8.46
C GLU A 54 2.00 0.01 -8.81
N VAL A 55 2.79 -0.42 -7.82
CA VAL A 55 3.98 -1.27 -8.05
C VAL A 55 3.61 -2.57 -8.73
N ILE A 56 2.54 -3.25 -8.29
CA ILE A 56 2.08 -4.51 -8.89
C ILE A 56 1.60 -4.29 -10.33
N LEU A 57 0.91 -3.18 -10.61
CA LEU A 57 0.47 -2.82 -11.94
C LEU A 57 1.67 -2.54 -12.87
N GLU A 58 2.68 -1.82 -12.36
CA GLU A 58 3.93 -1.53 -13.07
C GLU A 58 4.74 -2.80 -13.35
N GLU A 59 4.86 -3.72 -12.38
CA GLU A 59 5.53 -5.01 -12.56
C GLU A 59 4.83 -5.86 -13.64
N ARG A 60 3.49 -5.87 -13.65
CA ARG A 60 2.70 -6.55 -14.68
C ARG A 60 2.87 -5.92 -16.07
N ALA A 61 2.92 -4.59 -16.14
CA ALA A 61 3.12 -3.88 -17.39
C ALA A 61 4.55 -4.08 -17.95
N THR A 62 5.55 -4.06 -17.07
CA THR A 62 6.96 -4.20 -17.45
C THR A 62 7.34 -5.65 -17.75
N GLY A 63 6.72 -6.63 -17.08
CA GLY A 63 6.90 -8.06 -17.34
C GLY A 63 6.43 -8.54 -18.72
N ASN A 64 5.75 -7.69 -19.49
CA ASN A 64 5.38 -7.93 -20.90
C ASN A 64 6.49 -7.48 -21.89
N GLY A 65 7.50 -6.74 -21.43
CA GLY A 65 8.63 -6.26 -22.26
C GLY A 65 9.66 -7.33 -22.60
N ASN A 66 9.78 -8.35 -21.76
CA ASN A 66 10.61 -9.54 -21.99
C ASN A 66 10.03 -10.45 -23.09
N ASP A 67 8.71 -10.42 -23.29
CA ASP A 67 8.06 -11.10 -24.41
C ASP A 67 8.39 -10.40 -25.75
N LEU A 68 8.56 -9.07 -25.73
CA LEU A 68 9.04 -8.28 -26.88
C LEU A 68 10.52 -8.49 -27.21
N LEU A 69 11.31 -9.19 -26.37
CA LEU A 69 12.67 -9.61 -26.72
C LEU A 69 12.73 -11.08 -27.17
N SER A 70 11.68 -11.85 -26.91
CA SER A 70 11.57 -13.25 -27.34
C SER A 70 11.30 -13.43 -28.84
N TRP A 71 10.75 -12.43 -29.53
CA TRP A 71 10.46 -12.51 -30.99
C TRP A 71 11.65 -12.17 -31.89
N ILE A 72 12.76 -11.68 -31.32
CA ILE A 72 13.97 -11.27 -32.06
C ILE A 72 15.02 -12.40 -32.10
N ALA A 73 14.79 -13.53 -31.41
CA ALA A 73 15.70 -14.67 -31.33
C ALA A 73 15.40 -15.78 -32.35
#